data_AF-A0A838S0R4-F1
#
_entry.id   AF-A0A838S0R4-F1
#
_cell.length_a   1.000
_cell.length_b   1.000
_cell.length_c   1.000
_cell.angle_alpha   90.00
_cell.angle_beta   90.00
_cell.angle_gamma   90.00
#
_symmetry.space_group_name_H-M   'P 1'
#
loop_
_entity.id
_entity.type
_entity.pdbx_description
1 polymer ?
#
loop_
_entity_poly.entity_id
_entity_poly.type
_entity_poly.pdbx_seq_one_letter_code
_entity_poly.pdbx_strand_id
1 'polypeptide(L)'
;MNGERDEVRHGGFATKREAQAALDAVIRRRDMRVTEDSKLTTGEYLTDWTAEQCHRLKPTTWFNYDRYVRLDIVPAVGSVPLQQLHHDHIRHFVADLVAAGRGAPTVRRIIAVLSSALADAVQQRRVLANPATHVILP
;
A
#
# COMPACT_ATOMS: atom_id res chain seq x y z
N MET A 1 27.10 30.06 16.05
CA MET A 1 25.94 29.24 16.43
C MET A 1 24.84 29.53 15.44
N ASN A 2 24.53 28.60 14.55
CA ASN A 2 23.20 28.44 13.96
C ASN A 2 23.17 27.03 13.38
N GLY A 3 22.40 26.16 14.03
CA GLY A 3 22.17 24.79 13.60
C GLY A 3 21.21 24.79 12.43
N GLU A 4 21.76 24.78 11.22
CA GLU A 4 21.01 24.42 10.02
C GLU A 4 20.55 22.97 10.15
N ARG A 5 19.24 22.81 10.37
CA ARG A 5 18.57 21.53 10.31
C ARG A 5 18.40 21.18 8.84
N ASP A 6 19.31 20.36 8.32
CA ASP A 6 19.14 19.66 7.06
C ASP A 6 17.91 18.74 7.16
N GLU A 7 16.78 19.19 6.63
CA GLU A 7 15.63 18.32 6.36
C GLU A 7 16.01 17.38 5.20
N VAL A 8 16.69 16.28 5.55
CA VAL A 8 16.97 15.19 4.61
C VAL A 8 15.64 14.53 4.23
N ARG A 9 15.04 15.00 3.14
CA ARG A 9 13.90 14.35 2.48
C ARG A 9 14.36 13.01 1.91
N HIS A 10 14.22 11.96 2.71
CA HIS A 10 14.32 10.57 2.27
C HIS A 10 13.12 10.20 1.39
N GLY A 11 13.11 10.69 0.15
CA GLY A 11 12.33 10.10 -0.93
C GLY A 11 13.18 9.00 -1.54
N GLY A 12 12.73 7.74 -1.44
CA GLY A 12 13.53 6.56 -1.80
C GLY A 12 13.82 6.37 -3.30
N PHE A 13 13.84 7.44 -4.09
CA PHE A 13 14.46 7.47 -5.42
C PHE A 13 15.13 8.82 -5.66
N ALA A 14 16.32 8.78 -6.25
CA ALA A 14 17.08 9.97 -6.57
C ALA A 14 16.40 10.83 -7.65
N THR A 15 15.54 10.24 -8.51
CA THR A 15 14.86 10.98 -9.60
C THR A 15 13.48 10.43 -9.99
N LYS A 16 12.62 11.32 -10.53
CA LYS A 16 11.30 11.02 -11.13
C LYS A 16 11.34 9.91 -12.20
N ARG A 17 12.49 9.73 -12.85
CA ARG A 17 12.67 8.84 -14.02
C ARG A 17 12.72 7.36 -13.64
N GLU A 18 13.32 7.03 -12.49
CA GLU A 18 13.35 5.66 -11.98
C GLU A 18 11.96 5.20 -11.51
N ALA A 19 11.21 6.11 -10.86
CA ALA A 19 9.82 5.86 -10.50
C ALA A 19 8.94 5.59 -11.73
N GLN A 20 9.19 6.29 -12.85
CA GLN A 20 8.46 6.08 -14.10
C GLN A 20 8.80 4.74 -14.77
N ALA A 21 10.06 4.33 -14.77
CA ALA A 21 10.46 3.05 -15.36
C ALA A 21 9.91 1.85 -14.55
N ALA A 22 9.90 1.96 -13.22
CA ALA A 22 9.24 0.98 -12.36
C ALA A 22 7.74 0.89 -12.65
N LEU A 23 7.09 2.02 -12.92
CA LEU A 23 5.68 2.06 -13.31
C LEU A 23 5.41 1.27 -14.60
N ASP A 24 6.16 1.56 -15.67
CA ASP A 24 5.94 0.94 -16.97
C ASP A 24 6.06 -0.60 -16.91
N ALA A 25 6.95 -1.10 -16.05
CA ALA A 25 7.10 -2.53 -15.81
C ALA A 25 5.89 -3.16 -15.09
N VAL A 26 5.25 -2.43 -14.15
CA VAL A 26 4.08 -2.91 -13.42
C VAL A 26 2.83 -2.90 -14.31
N ILE A 27 2.61 -1.84 -15.10
CA ILE A 27 1.47 -1.75 -16.04
C ILE A 27 1.49 -2.92 -17.03
N ARG A 28 2.67 -3.26 -17.59
CA ARG A 28 2.80 -4.39 -18.53
C ARG A 28 2.45 -5.75 -17.92
N ARG A 29 2.58 -5.92 -16.61
CA ARG A 29 2.16 -7.17 -15.92
C ARG A 29 0.64 -7.27 -15.76
N ARG A 30 -0.06 -6.13 -15.69
CA ARG A 30 -1.51 -6.06 -15.48
C ARG A 30 -2.32 -6.59 -16.66
N ASP A 31 -1.90 -6.29 -17.90
CA ASP A 31 -2.64 -6.68 -19.12
C ASP A 31 -2.84 -8.20 -19.27
N MET A 32 -2.08 -9.03 -18.55
CA MET A 32 -2.18 -10.50 -18.61
C MET A 32 -3.13 -11.11 -17.57
N ARG A 33 -3.68 -10.33 -16.62
CA ARG A 33 -4.32 -10.90 -15.42
C ARG A 33 -5.78 -10.48 -15.24
N VAL A 34 -6.60 -10.73 -16.25
CA VAL A 34 -8.06 -10.58 -16.14
C VAL A 34 -8.65 -11.99 -16.03
N THR A 35 -8.75 -12.56 -14.82
CA THR A 35 -9.59 -13.75 -14.57
C THR A 35 -9.81 -14.01 -13.07
N GLU A 36 -11.09 -14.13 -12.71
CA GLU A 36 -11.66 -14.69 -11.46
C GLU A 36 -11.57 -13.87 -10.14
N ASP A 37 -12.57 -13.00 -9.94
CA ASP A 37 -12.82 -12.20 -8.73
C ASP A 37 -12.80 -12.97 -7.39
N SER A 38 -13.24 -14.23 -7.36
CA SER A 38 -13.42 -14.96 -6.11
C SER A 38 -12.11 -15.45 -5.48
N LYS A 39 -11.00 -15.41 -6.22
CA LYS A 39 -9.68 -15.82 -5.74
C LYS A 39 -8.73 -14.63 -5.56
N LEU A 40 -9.19 -13.41 -5.83
CA LEU A 40 -8.34 -12.24 -5.77
C LEU A 40 -7.86 -12.03 -4.33
N THR A 41 -6.57 -12.19 -4.11
CA THR A 41 -5.96 -11.94 -2.81
C THR A 41 -5.73 -10.45 -2.60
N THR A 42 -5.61 -10.06 -1.34
CA THR A 42 -5.35 -8.67 -0.95
C THR A 42 -4.06 -8.16 -1.59
N GLY A 43 -3.02 -8.98 -1.67
CA GLY A 43 -1.73 -8.57 -2.24
C GLY A 43 -1.81 -8.29 -3.74
N GLU A 44 -2.59 -9.10 -4.45
CA GLU A 44 -2.81 -8.94 -5.89
C GLU A 44 -3.64 -7.69 -6.17
N TYR A 45 -4.75 -7.53 -5.45
CA TYR A 45 -5.58 -6.33 -5.52
C TYR A 45 -4.77 -5.07 -5.24
N LEU A 46 -3.95 -5.06 -4.17
CA LEU A 46 -3.14 -3.90 -3.83
C LEU A 46 -2.08 -3.60 -4.88
N THR A 47 -1.48 -4.62 -5.49
CA THR A 47 -0.50 -4.44 -6.57
C THR A 47 -1.16 -3.78 -7.78
N ASP A 48 -2.34 -4.26 -8.18
CA ASP A 48 -3.09 -3.71 -9.31
C ASP A 48 -3.60 -2.29 -9.01
N TRP A 49 -4.18 -2.09 -7.83
CA TRP A 49 -4.65 -0.79 -7.36
C TRP A 49 -3.52 0.23 -7.36
N THR A 50 -2.34 -0.14 -6.85
CA THR A 50 -1.20 0.77 -6.80
C THR A 50 -0.72 1.11 -8.20
N ALA A 51 -0.70 0.15 -9.13
CA ALA A 51 -0.38 0.42 -10.54
C ALA A 51 -1.31 1.48 -11.16
N GLU A 52 -2.61 1.39 -10.90
CA GLU A 52 -3.62 2.36 -11.35
C GLU A 52 -3.41 3.75 -10.72
N GLN A 53 -3.03 3.80 -9.44
CA GLN A 53 -2.81 5.08 -8.75
C GLN A 53 -1.67 5.89 -9.36
N CYS A 54 -0.77 5.31 -10.15
CA CYS A 54 0.31 6.09 -10.74
C CYS A 54 -0.16 7.13 -11.75
N HIS A 55 -1.35 6.97 -12.33
CA HIS A 55 -1.94 7.97 -13.22
C HIS A 55 -2.56 9.13 -12.45
N ARG A 56 -2.86 8.92 -11.17
CA ARG A 56 -3.55 9.88 -10.28
C ARG A 56 -2.59 10.60 -9.33
N LEU A 57 -1.51 9.93 -8.92
CA LEU A 57 -0.57 10.40 -7.91
C LEU A 57 0.72 10.93 -8.52
N LYS A 58 1.40 11.83 -7.77
CA LYS A 58 2.77 12.22 -8.09
C LYS A 58 3.69 10.99 -8.03
N PRO A 59 4.70 10.85 -8.91
CA PRO A 59 5.56 9.66 -8.96
C PRO A 59 6.24 9.31 -7.62
N THR A 60 6.62 10.33 -6.85
CA THR A 60 7.22 10.13 -5.52
C THR A 60 6.22 9.60 -4.49
N THR A 61 4.96 10.03 -4.54
CA THR A 61 3.89 9.52 -3.68
C THR A 61 3.55 8.10 -4.06
N TRP A 62 3.37 7.84 -5.36
CA TRP A 62 3.12 6.50 -5.89
C TRP A 62 4.20 5.52 -5.48
N PHE A 63 5.48 5.89 -5.59
CA PHE A 63 6.55 5.00 -5.18
C PHE A 63 6.51 4.65 -3.69
N ASN A 64 6.21 5.63 -2.83
CA ASN A 64 6.05 5.33 -1.40
C ASN A 64 4.89 4.35 -1.17
N TYR A 65 3.79 4.49 -1.93
CA TYR A 65 2.66 3.56 -1.85
C TYR A 65 3.09 2.15 -2.30
N ASP A 66 3.73 2.02 -3.48
CA ASP A 66 4.23 0.73 -4.00
C ASP A 66 5.20 0.07 -3.02
N ARG A 67 6.12 0.86 -2.46
CA ARG A 67 7.08 0.38 -1.47
C ARG A 67 6.38 -0.17 -0.22
N TYR A 68 5.43 0.56 0.36
CA TYR A 68 4.68 0.08 1.54
C TYR A 68 3.87 -1.17 1.21
N VAL A 69 3.23 -1.20 0.05
CA VAL A 69 2.47 -2.37 -0.41
C VAL A 69 3.38 -3.58 -0.54
N ARG A 70 4.49 -3.48 -1.27
CA ARG A 70 5.34 -4.64 -1.58
C ARG A 70 6.20 -5.11 -0.41
N LEU A 71 6.69 -4.20 0.43
CA LEU A 71 7.64 -4.53 1.49
C LEU A 71 6.99 -4.79 2.84
N ASP A 72 5.86 -4.13 3.12
CA ASP A 72 5.22 -4.21 4.44
C ASP A 72 3.88 -4.96 4.35
N ILE A 73 2.98 -4.58 3.44
CA ILE A 73 1.59 -5.10 3.42
C ILE A 73 1.50 -6.49 2.79
N VAL A 74 2.08 -6.70 1.60
CA VAL A 74 2.00 -7.98 0.86
C VAL A 74 2.60 -9.15 1.66
N PRO A 75 3.76 -9.03 2.33
CA PRO A 75 4.30 -10.13 3.12
C PRO A 75 3.43 -10.53 4.32
N ALA A 76 2.68 -9.59 4.89
CA ALA A 76 1.89 -9.82 6.10
C ALA A 76 0.45 -10.26 5.82
N VAL A 77 -0.25 -9.57 4.90
CA VAL A 77 -1.68 -9.80 4.62
C VAL A 77 -1.96 -10.10 3.15
N GLY A 78 -0.93 -10.16 2.30
CA GLY A 78 -1.09 -10.30 0.86
C GLY A 78 -1.70 -11.64 0.42
N SER A 79 -1.49 -12.71 1.19
CA SER A 79 -2.06 -14.04 0.93
C SER A 79 -3.55 -14.16 1.30
N VAL A 80 -4.08 -13.22 2.09
CA VAL A 80 -5.46 -13.25 2.55
C VAL A 80 -6.39 -12.87 1.39
N PRO A 81 -7.43 -13.67 1.07
CA PRO A 81 -8.44 -13.30 0.09
C PRO A 81 -9.05 -11.93 0.41
N LEU A 82 -9.22 -11.06 -0.58
CA LEU A 82 -9.69 -9.68 -0.37
C LEU A 82 -11.03 -9.63 0.38
N GLN A 83 -11.92 -10.59 0.11
CA GLN A 83 -13.23 -10.72 0.76
C GLN A 83 -13.17 -11.24 2.21
N GLN A 84 -12.08 -11.91 2.58
CA GLN A 84 -11.84 -12.47 3.92
C GLN A 84 -10.93 -11.55 4.76
N LEU A 85 -10.55 -10.39 4.25
CA LEU A 85 -9.74 -9.45 5.00
C LEU A 85 -10.60 -8.83 6.12
N HIS A 86 -10.36 -9.29 7.35
CA HIS A 86 -11.02 -8.79 8.54
C HIS A 86 -10.16 -7.82 9.34
N HIS A 87 -10.82 -7.10 10.25
CA HIS A 87 -10.21 -6.13 11.15
C HIS A 87 -9.07 -6.74 11.98
N ASP A 88 -9.20 -7.99 12.42
CA ASP A 88 -8.17 -8.68 13.21
C ASP A 88 -6.88 -8.91 12.44
N HIS A 89 -6.94 -9.14 11.12
CA HIS A 89 -5.73 -9.24 10.29
C HIS A 89 -4.97 -7.90 10.29
N ILE A 90 -5.69 -6.79 10.24
CA ILE A 90 -5.08 -5.46 10.24
C ILE A 90 -4.53 -5.09 11.61
N ARG A 91 -5.21 -5.48 12.70
CA ARG A 91 -4.69 -5.32 14.06
C ARG A 91 -3.38 -6.08 14.27
N HIS A 92 -3.32 -7.35 13.88
CA HIS A 92 -2.09 -8.14 13.95
C HIS A 92 -0.99 -7.52 13.10
N PHE A 93 -1.31 -7.08 11.88
CA PHE A 93 -0.35 -6.39 11.03
C PHE A 93 0.21 -5.11 11.66
N VAL A 94 -0.62 -4.29 12.30
CA VAL A 94 -0.15 -3.10 13.03
C VAL A 94 0.78 -3.49 14.18
N ALA A 95 0.45 -4.54 14.94
CA ALA A 95 1.30 -5.05 16.00
C ALA A 95 2.64 -5.55 15.47
N ASP A 96 2.66 -6.26 14.34
CA ASP A 96 3.87 -6.75 13.70
C ASP A 96 4.77 -5.62 13.22
N LEU A 97 4.20 -4.54 12.67
CA LEU A 97 4.96 -3.36 12.27
C LEU A 97 5.62 -2.66 13.46
N VAL A 98 4.90 -2.55 14.58
CA VAL A 98 5.44 -1.98 15.83
C VAL A 98 6.53 -2.90 16.39
N ALA A 99 6.32 -4.22 16.41
CA ALA A 99 7.31 -5.20 16.85
C ALA A 99 8.57 -5.20 15.97
N ALA A 100 8.42 -4.95 14.67
CA ALA A 100 9.53 -4.76 13.72
C ALA A 100 10.26 -3.41 13.88
N GLY A 101 9.90 -2.58 14.86
CA GLY A 101 10.55 -1.31 15.15
C GLY A 101 10.22 -0.20 14.15
N ARG A 102 9.11 -0.31 13.40
CA ARG A 102 8.67 0.77 12.51
C ARG A 102 8.18 1.95 13.36
N GLY A 103 8.65 3.15 13.01
CA GLY A 103 8.18 4.38 13.67
C GLY A 103 6.69 4.61 13.44
N ALA A 104 5.98 5.13 14.46
CA ALA A 104 4.55 5.42 14.41
C ALA A 104 4.10 6.23 13.17
N PRO A 105 4.86 7.25 12.68
CA PRO A 105 4.50 7.96 11.45
C PRO A 105 4.48 7.04 10.20
N THR A 106 5.38 6.06 10.14
CA THR A 106 5.43 5.09 9.03
C THR A 106 4.27 4.10 9.13
N VAL A 107 3.97 3.60 10.33
CA VAL A 107 2.81 2.71 10.56
C VAL A 107 1.51 3.40 10.12
N ARG A 108 1.29 4.65 10.53
CA ARG A 108 0.11 5.43 10.14
C ARG A 108 0.02 5.61 8.61
N ARG A 109 1.14 5.84 7.92
CA ARG A 109 1.17 5.95 6.46
C ARG A 109 0.82 4.63 5.78
N ILE A 110 1.39 3.51 6.24
CA ILE A 110 1.10 2.18 5.69
C ILE A 110 -0.40 1.88 5.82
N ILE A 111 -0.99 2.11 7.00
CA ILE A 111 -2.42 1.86 7.21
C ILE A 111 -3.30 2.85 6.44
N ALA A 112 -2.88 4.10 6.28
CA ALA A 112 -3.60 5.04 5.43
C ALA A 112 -3.67 4.57 3.96
N VAL A 113 -2.55 4.06 3.41
CA VAL A 113 -2.51 3.49 2.06
C VAL A 113 -3.45 2.28 1.95
N LEU A 114 -3.37 1.35 2.91
CA LEU A 114 -4.25 0.18 2.95
C LEU A 114 -5.73 0.58 3.03
N SER A 115 -6.06 1.55 3.88
CA SER A 115 -7.42 2.06 4.03
C SER A 115 -7.93 2.75 2.76
N SER A 116 -7.09 3.50 2.05
CA SER A 116 -7.45 4.10 0.76
C SER A 116 -7.74 3.03 -0.30
N ALA A 117 -6.91 2.00 -0.39
CA ALA A 117 -7.14 0.92 -1.33
C ALA A 117 -8.43 0.13 -1.02
N LEU A 118 -8.69 -0.16 0.25
CA LEU A 118 -9.91 -0.85 0.66
C LEU A 118 -11.16 0.01 0.48
N ALA A 119 -11.05 1.33 0.61
CA ALA A 119 -12.16 2.24 0.28
C ALA A 119 -12.50 2.19 -1.22
N ASP A 120 -11.49 2.19 -2.10
CA ASP A 120 -11.69 2.00 -3.53
C ASP A 120 -12.28 0.59 -3.82
N ALA A 121 -11.87 -0.45 -3.09
CA ALA A 121 -12.43 -1.80 -3.22
C ALA A 121 -13.93 -1.85 -2.87
N VAL A 122 -14.34 -1.11 -1.83
CA VAL A 122 -15.76 -0.95 -1.47
C VAL A 122 -16.51 -0.18 -2.55
N GLN A 123 -15.93 0.89 -3.09
CA GLN A 123 -16.53 1.65 -4.20
C GLN A 123 -16.72 0.79 -5.46
N GLN A 124 -15.77 -0.10 -5.73
CA GLN A 124 -15.84 -1.10 -6.81
C GLN A 124 -16.75 -2.30 -6.48
N ARG A 125 -17.37 -2.32 -5.29
CA ARG A 125 -18.20 -3.43 -4.78
C ARG A 125 -17.49 -4.79 -4.74
N ARG A 126 -16.16 -4.79 -4.64
CA ARG A 126 -15.32 -5.99 -4.45
C ARG A 126 -15.40 -6.51 -3.01
N VAL A 127 -15.60 -5.60 -2.06
CA VAL A 127 -15.73 -5.86 -0.62
C VAL A 127 -16.95 -5.13 -0.08
N LEU A 128 -17.62 -5.73 0.91
CA LEU A 128 -18.84 -5.17 1.50
C LEU A 128 -18.57 -3.97 2.43
N ALA A 129 -17.40 -3.92 3.07
CA ALA A 129 -17.02 -2.88 4.02
C ALA A 129 -15.49 -2.72 4.06
N ASN A 130 -15.03 -1.56 4.53
CA ASN A 130 -13.59 -1.30 4.70
C ASN A 130 -13.13 -1.76 6.10
N PRO A 131 -12.36 -2.85 6.22
CA PRO A 131 -11.90 -3.36 7.52
C PRO A 131 -10.88 -2.44 8.21
N ALA A 132 -10.25 -1.51 7.49
CA ALA A 132 -9.19 -0.63 8.00
C ALA A 132 -9.69 0.66 8.66
N THR A 133 -10.97 1.03 8.51
CA THR A 133 -11.48 2.36 8.92
C THR A 133 -11.43 2.62 10.43
N HIS A 134 -11.55 1.57 11.26
CA HIS A 134 -11.62 1.71 12.73
C HIS A 134 -10.40 1.15 13.46
N VAL A 135 -9.26 1.01 12.78
CA VAL A 135 -8.06 0.44 13.40
C VAL A 135 -7.43 1.47 14.33
N ILE A 136 -7.21 1.06 15.58
CA ILE A 136 -6.51 1.87 16.58
C ILE A 136 -5.02 1.90 16.18
N LEU A 137 -4.52 3.08 15.87
CA LEU A 137 -3.12 3.29 15.51
C LEU A 137 -2.32 3.79 16.72
N PRO A 138 -1.07 3.33 16.90
CA PRO A 138 -0.16 3.89 17.89
C PRO A 138 0.24 5.33 17.53
#